data_AF-A0A517XXP9-F1
#
_entry.id   AF-A0A517XXP9-F1
#
_cell.length_a   1.000
_cell.length_b   1.000
_cell.length_c   1.000
_cell.angle_alpha   90.00
_cell.angle_beta   90.00
_cell.angle_gamma   90.00
#
_symmetry.space_group_name_H-M   'P 1'
#
loop_
_entity.id
_entity.type
_entity.pdbx_description
1 polymer ?
#
loop_
_entity_poly.entity_id
_entity_poly.type
_entity_poly.pdbx_seq_one_letter_code
_entity_poly.pdbx_strand_id
1 'polypeptide(L)'
;MSRTYDSAAQPTLADLTTAFLATRSDAAAAAVEPVGSEVEPHEVTAGFRIEPRTAWADATATLPASPAATPTEWATLVSLPVAAYAVPMAAGNFPQRVRDVAPLLGRFDAAALRPSAAGTPAPGLSGLRTWVVREAKKRTAAAALVAAGVARAAGELDWAAELLADAEALCTGDDRGRWENERAALAWHRGDAADALARWEALPDAPAVRFNRGMALLFLGRAAEAKGVLTAAISALPEGSGWRDLAELYRTLAEIHG
;
A
#
# COMPACT_ATOMS: atom_id res chain seq x y z
N MET A 1 27.19 52.23 40.14
CA MET A 1 26.96 50.78 40.32
C MET A 1 26.68 50.19 38.93
N SER A 2 27.71 49.73 38.21
CA SER A 2 27.57 49.10 36.90
C SER A 2 27.51 47.57 37.07
N ARG A 3 26.45 46.95 36.56
CA ARG A 3 26.36 45.48 36.43
C ARG A 3 27.18 45.06 35.21
N THR A 4 28.27 44.34 35.44
CA THR A 4 28.95 43.53 34.44
C THR A 4 28.01 42.38 34.04
N TYR A 5 27.52 42.40 32.80
CA TYR A 5 26.88 41.23 32.20
C TYR A 5 27.98 40.30 31.70
N ASP A 6 28.09 39.15 32.35
CA ASP A 6 28.97 38.07 31.92
C ASP A 6 28.35 37.47 30.63
N SER A 7 29.04 37.69 29.51
CA SER A 7 28.65 37.16 28.20
C SER A 7 28.95 35.67 28.17
N ALA A 8 28.07 34.87 28.79
CA ALA A 8 28.08 33.43 28.63
C ALA A 8 27.94 33.11 27.13
N ALA A 9 29.01 32.57 26.54
CA ALA A 9 29.11 32.24 25.13
C ALA A 9 27.93 31.36 24.72
N GLN A 10 27.26 31.73 23.62
CA GLN A 10 26.18 30.91 23.07
C GLN A 10 26.72 29.50 22.78
N PRO A 11 26.01 28.44 23.19
CA PRO A 11 26.40 27.07 22.88
C PRO A 11 26.47 26.87 21.37
N THR A 12 27.45 26.10 20.93
CA THR A 12 27.62 25.82 19.51
C THR A 12 26.52 24.88 19.03
N LEU A 13 26.31 24.81 17.70
CA LEU A 13 25.36 23.87 17.11
C LEU A 13 25.68 22.41 17.51
N ALA A 14 26.97 22.08 17.66
CA ALA A 14 27.43 20.76 18.09
C ALA A 14 27.05 20.46 19.54
N ASP A 15 27.10 21.45 20.42
CA ASP A 15 26.67 21.31 21.82
C ASP A 15 25.16 21.10 21.89
N LEU A 16 24.40 21.82 21.06
CA LEU A 16 22.94 21.68 20.98
C LEU A 16 22.53 20.31 20.43
N THR A 17 23.19 19.79 19.39
CA THR A 17 22.90 18.45 18.86
C THR A 17 23.31 17.36 19.83
N THR A 18 24.45 17.50 20.51
CA THR A 18 24.91 16.53 21.52
C THR A 18 23.94 16.49 22.71
N ALA A 19 23.53 17.65 23.22
CA ALA A 19 22.55 17.72 24.30
C ALA A 19 21.18 17.14 23.89
N PHE A 20 20.72 17.42 22.66
CA PHE A 20 19.47 16.88 22.13
C PHE A 20 19.49 15.35 22.01
N LEU A 21 20.59 14.78 21.52
CA LEU A 21 20.75 13.33 21.39
C LEU A 21 20.88 12.64 22.76
N ALA A 22 21.60 13.25 23.71
CA ALA A 22 21.70 12.74 25.08
C ALA A 22 20.33 12.71 25.77
N THR A 23 19.55 13.79 25.64
CA THR A 23 18.19 13.89 26.20
C THR A 23 17.25 12.82 25.62
N ARG A 24 17.39 12.47 24.33
CA ARG A 24 16.58 11.40 23.70
C ARG A 24 17.01 9.99 24.12
N SER A 25 18.30 9.77 24.35
CA SER A 25 18.81 8.47 24.82
C SER A 25 18.31 8.18 26.24
N ASP A 26 18.22 9.20 27.09
CA ASP A 26 17.74 9.06 28.47
C ASP A 26 16.21 8.94 28.54
N ALA A 27 15.46 9.61 27.66
CA ALA A 27 14.00 9.52 27.59
C ALA A 27 13.49 8.12 27.20
N ALA A 28 14.28 7.34 26.44
CA ALA A 28 13.94 5.95 26.12
C ALA A 28 14.15 4.99 27.31
N ALA A 29 14.96 5.38 28.30
CA ALA A 29 15.27 4.57 29.48
C ALA A 29 14.45 4.97 30.73
N ALA A 30 13.96 6.21 30.80
CA ALA A 30 13.28 6.78 31.96
C ALA A 30 11.74 6.71 31.92
N ALA A 31 11.16 5.66 31.32
CA ALA A 31 9.72 5.38 31.46
C ALA A 31 9.39 4.81 32.86
N VAL A 32 9.64 5.61 33.90
CA VAL A 32 9.14 5.44 35.25
C VAL A 32 8.61 6.81 35.68
N GLU A 33 7.35 6.83 36.12
CA GLU A 33 6.50 8.01 36.31
C GLU A 33 7.14 9.23 36.97
N PRO A 34 6.70 10.44 36.57
CA PRO A 34 6.66 11.57 37.47
C PRO A 34 5.24 12.14 37.62
N VAL A 35 4.90 12.28 38.90
CA VAL A 35 3.83 13.08 39.48
C VAL A 35 3.90 14.53 38.99
N GLY A 36 2.79 15.05 38.45
CA GLY A 36 2.38 16.44 38.69
C GLY A 36 2.92 17.56 37.79
N SER A 37 3.30 17.29 36.53
CA SER A 37 3.44 18.37 35.53
C SER A 37 2.34 18.27 34.47
N GLU A 38 1.40 19.20 34.52
CA GLU A 38 0.29 19.41 33.58
C GLU A 38 0.81 19.98 32.24
N VAL A 39 1.72 19.24 31.62
CA VAL A 39 2.15 19.46 30.24
C VAL A 39 1.82 18.16 29.53
N GLU A 40 0.62 18.05 28.96
CA GLU A 40 0.33 16.98 28.02
C GLU A 40 1.36 17.06 26.89
N PRO A 41 2.23 16.06 26.70
CA PRO A 41 3.08 16.02 25.54
C PRO A 41 2.14 15.95 24.34
N HIS A 42 2.01 17.05 23.60
CA HIS A 42 1.54 16.99 22.23
C HIS A 42 2.63 16.25 21.45
N GLU A 43 2.66 14.91 21.58
CA GLU A 43 3.26 14.07 20.58
C GLU A 43 2.52 14.42 19.29
N VAL A 44 3.14 15.27 18.49
CA VAL A 44 2.84 15.43 17.09
C VAL A 44 3.14 14.08 16.48
N THR A 45 2.19 13.15 16.62
CA THR A 45 2.15 11.89 15.90
C THR A 45 1.78 12.26 14.46
N ALA A 46 2.66 13.03 13.80
CA ALA A 46 2.66 13.29 12.37
C ALA A 46 3.15 12.02 11.65
N GLY A 47 2.59 10.87 12.02
CA GLY A 47 2.59 9.73 11.13
C GLY A 47 1.71 10.09 9.96
N PHE A 48 2.17 9.80 8.73
CA PHE A 48 1.34 9.92 7.53
C PHE A 48 0.03 9.17 7.74
N ARG A 49 -1.07 9.90 7.99
CA ARG A 49 -2.40 9.33 8.11
C ARG A 49 -3.01 9.27 6.73
N ILE A 50 -3.25 8.05 6.26
CA ILE A 50 -3.94 7.81 5.00
C ILE A 50 -5.42 8.09 5.24
N GLU A 51 -6.01 9.00 4.46
CA GLU A 51 -7.45 9.23 4.53
C GLU A 51 -8.20 7.99 3.99
N PRO A 52 -9.07 7.32 4.78
CA PRO A 52 -9.71 6.08 4.35
C PRO A 52 -10.57 6.25 3.09
N ARG A 53 -11.15 7.44 2.89
CA ARG A 53 -11.95 7.75 1.70
C ARG A 53 -11.11 7.76 0.43
N THR A 54 -9.93 8.36 0.49
CA THR A 54 -8.96 8.40 -0.62
C THR A 54 -8.46 7.00 -0.93
N ALA A 55 -8.09 6.22 0.10
CA ALA A 55 -7.71 4.81 -0.07
C ALA A 55 -8.84 3.98 -0.72
N TRP A 56 -10.10 4.25 -0.38
CA TRP A 56 -11.24 3.56 -0.99
C TRP A 56 -11.45 3.92 -2.46
N ALA A 57 -11.28 5.20 -2.81
CA ALA A 57 -11.36 5.66 -4.19
C ALA A 57 -10.31 4.97 -5.05
N ASP A 58 -9.06 4.92 -4.58
CA ASP A 58 -7.99 4.19 -5.29
C ASP A 58 -8.23 2.68 -5.32
N ALA A 59 -8.79 2.10 -4.24
CA ALA A 59 -9.13 0.68 -4.17
C ALA A 59 -10.25 0.23 -5.10
N THR A 60 -10.98 1.16 -5.68
CA THR A 60 -12.07 0.88 -6.62
C THR A 60 -11.82 1.44 -8.00
N ALA A 61 -10.64 2.03 -8.25
CA ALA A 61 -10.29 2.70 -9.50
C ALA A 61 -10.29 1.79 -10.74
N THR A 62 -10.20 0.46 -10.57
CA THR A 62 -10.23 -0.51 -11.67
C THR A 62 -11.65 -0.90 -12.11
N LEU A 63 -12.68 -0.49 -11.35
CA LEU A 63 -14.07 -0.89 -11.56
C LEU A 63 -14.86 0.15 -12.38
N PRO A 64 -15.89 -0.24 -13.15
CA PRO A 64 -16.58 0.62 -14.11
C PRO A 64 -17.54 1.65 -13.47
N ALA A 65 -17.88 1.50 -12.19
CA ALA A 65 -18.84 2.35 -11.49
C ALA A 65 -18.27 2.86 -10.15
N SER A 66 -18.53 4.13 -9.86
CA SER A 66 -18.21 4.79 -8.58
C SER A 66 -18.83 4.04 -7.41
N PRO A 67 -18.15 3.97 -6.25
CA PRO A 67 -17.99 2.70 -5.58
C PRO A 67 -19.17 2.31 -4.72
N ALA A 68 -19.32 0.99 -4.53
CA ALA A 68 -20.03 0.44 -3.40
C ALA A 68 -19.68 1.21 -2.11
N ALA A 69 -20.67 1.33 -1.21
CA ALA A 69 -20.46 2.02 0.07
C ALA A 69 -19.19 1.50 0.76
N THR A 70 -18.37 2.41 1.28
CA THR A 70 -17.10 2.09 1.93
C THR A 70 -17.30 0.97 2.96
N PRO A 71 -16.44 -0.06 2.97
CA PRO A 71 -16.61 -1.18 3.87
C PRO A 71 -16.62 -0.78 5.34
N THR A 72 -17.40 -1.50 6.14
CA THR A 72 -17.29 -1.42 7.60
C THR A 72 -15.87 -1.80 8.01
N GLU A 73 -15.27 -1.07 8.95
CA GLU A 73 -13.86 -1.25 9.39
C GLU A 73 -12.79 -0.99 8.31
N TRP A 74 -13.15 -0.39 7.15
CA TRP A 74 -12.16 -0.02 6.13
C TRP A 74 -11.06 0.89 6.69
N ALA A 75 -11.42 1.88 7.51
CA ALA A 75 -10.45 2.76 8.17
C ALA A 75 -9.47 1.99 9.06
N THR A 76 -9.95 0.95 9.75
CA THR A 76 -9.12 0.05 10.57
C THR A 76 -8.14 -0.72 9.69
N LEU A 77 -8.61 -1.29 8.57
CA LEU A 77 -7.77 -2.00 7.61
C LEU A 77 -6.68 -1.08 7.02
N VAL A 78 -7.05 0.13 6.61
CA VAL A 78 -6.12 1.14 6.05
C VAL A 78 -5.05 1.56 7.07
N SER A 79 -5.39 1.54 8.36
CA SER A 79 -4.49 1.94 9.45
C SER A 79 -3.56 0.82 9.91
N LEU A 80 -3.72 -0.42 9.41
CA LEU A 80 -2.89 -1.55 9.86
C LEU A 80 -1.40 -1.29 9.60
N PRO A 81 -0.52 -1.70 10.53
CA PRO A 81 0.90 -1.43 10.42
C PRO A 81 1.66 -2.30 9.39
N VAL A 82 0.98 -2.88 8.40
CA VAL A 82 1.57 -3.82 7.45
C VAL A 82 2.07 -3.05 6.23
N ALA A 83 3.38 -2.87 6.12
CA ALA A 83 4.00 -2.33 4.92
C ALA A 83 3.84 -3.32 3.75
N ALA A 84 3.50 -2.81 2.58
CA ALA A 84 3.54 -3.56 1.33
C ALA A 84 4.33 -2.73 0.32
N TYR A 85 5.19 -3.38 -0.47
CA TYR A 85 6.12 -2.69 -1.36
C TYR A 85 5.80 -2.92 -2.83
N ALA A 86 5.24 -4.08 -3.17
CA ALA A 86 4.87 -4.46 -4.53
C ALA A 86 3.36 -4.66 -4.63
N VAL A 87 2.63 -3.54 -4.64
CA VAL A 87 1.16 -3.52 -4.59
C VAL A 87 0.59 -3.45 -6.02
N PRO A 88 -0.14 -4.47 -6.51
CA PRO A 88 -0.77 -4.42 -7.82
C PRO A 88 -2.02 -3.54 -7.81
N MET A 89 -2.25 -2.83 -8.92
CA MET A 89 -3.48 -2.11 -9.23
C MET A 89 -4.60 -3.11 -9.54
N ALA A 90 -5.41 -3.35 -8.52
CA ALA A 90 -6.49 -4.32 -8.51
C ALA A 90 -7.49 -3.90 -7.42
N ALA A 91 -8.73 -4.39 -7.49
CA ALA A 91 -9.77 -4.05 -6.54
C ALA A 91 -9.33 -4.35 -5.10
N GLY A 92 -9.67 -3.46 -4.17
CA GLY A 92 -9.31 -3.55 -2.75
C GLY A 92 -7.86 -3.16 -2.41
N ASN A 93 -6.94 -3.10 -3.37
CA ASN A 93 -5.58 -2.59 -3.13
C ASN A 93 -5.55 -1.08 -3.32
N PHE A 94 -4.67 -0.38 -2.62
CA PHE A 94 -4.51 1.06 -2.76
C PHE A 94 -3.02 1.45 -2.65
N PRO A 95 -2.56 2.46 -3.40
CA PRO A 95 -1.14 2.78 -3.54
C PRO A 95 -0.50 3.22 -2.22
N GLN A 96 -1.28 3.84 -1.33
CA GLN A 96 -0.81 4.34 -0.03
C GLN A 96 -0.37 3.21 0.93
N ARG A 97 -0.58 1.93 0.59
CA ARG A 97 0.03 0.80 1.34
C ARG A 97 1.57 0.83 1.29
N VAL A 98 2.15 1.46 0.28
CA VAL A 98 3.60 1.70 0.14
C VAL A 98 3.99 2.92 0.98
N ARG A 99 3.91 2.77 2.30
CA ARG A 99 4.14 3.85 3.27
C ARG A 99 5.56 3.94 3.82
N ASP A 100 6.28 2.83 3.74
CA ASP A 100 7.70 2.77 4.09
C ASP A 100 8.49 2.68 2.79
N VAL A 101 9.21 3.75 2.45
CA VAL A 101 10.01 3.82 1.22
C VAL A 101 11.49 3.50 1.47
N ALA A 102 11.92 3.38 2.73
CA ALA A 102 13.32 3.18 3.04
C ALA A 102 13.89 1.87 2.45
N PRO A 103 13.17 0.73 2.50
CA PRO A 103 13.62 -0.51 1.85
C PRO A 103 13.67 -0.42 0.32
N LEU A 104 12.86 0.47 -0.28
CA LEU A 104 12.85 0.69 -1.73
C LEU A 104 14.06 1.52 -2.19
N LEU A 105 14.44 2.54 -1.43
CA LEU A 105 15.51 3.48 -1.80
C LEU A 105 16.91 3.04 -1.34
N GLY A 106 16.99 2.16 -0.33
CA GLY A 106 18.24 1.68 0.24
C GLY A 106 18.84 0.50 -0.54
N ARG A 107 18.99 -0.65 0.13
CA ARG A 107 19.37 -1.90 -0.52
C ARG A 107 18.11 -2.56 -1.09
N PHE A 108 17.73 -2.16 -2.29
CA PHE A 108 16.59 -2.73 -3.00
C PHE A 108 16.84 -4.21 -3.32
N ASP A 109 16.33 -5.08 -2.45
CA ASP A 109 16.23 -6.51 -2.69
C ASP A 109 14.82 -6.82 -3.22
N ALA A 110 14.69 -6.80 -4.54
CA ALA A 110 13.44 -7.05 -5.24
C ALA A 110 12.75 -8.33 -4.76
N ALA A 111 13.52 -9.40 -4.50
CA ALA A 111 12.97 -10.68 -4.12
C ALA A 111 12.38 -10.66 -2.69
N ALA A 112 13.06 -10.00 -1.75
CA ALA A 112 12.63 -9.88 -0.36
C ALA A 112 11.42 -8.96 -0.15
N LEU A 113 11.21 -8.00 -1.05
CA LEU A 113 10.12 -7.02 -0.97
C LEU A 113 8.81 -7.50 -1.62
N ARG A 114 8.80 -8.67 -2.25
CA ARG A 114 7.59 -9.27 -2.83
C ARG A 114 6.66 -9.82 -1.73
N PRO A 115 5.34 -9.86 -2.00
CA PRO A 115 4.42 -10.60 -1.14
C PRO A 115 4.81 -12.07 -1.03
N SER A 116 4.51 -12.68 0.12
CA SER A 116 4.61 -14.11 0.32
C SER A 116 3.29 -14.66 0.86
N ALA A 117 2.97 -15.91 0.55
CA ALA A 117 1.79 -16.60 1.08
C ALA A 117 1.76 -16.71 2.61
N ALA A 118 2.86 -16.43 3.30
CA ALA A 118 2.97 -16.52 4.76
C ALA A 118 2.27 -15.37 5.51
N GLY A 119 1.61 -14.44 4.80
CA GLY A 119 0.85 -13.36 5.43
C GLY A 119 -0.26 -13.89 6.33
N THR A 120 -0.25 -13.49 7.60
CA THR A 120 -1.34 -13.80 8.53
C THR A 120 -2.52 -12.89 8.24
N PRO A 121 -3.76 -13.41 8.13
CA PRO A 121 -4.95 -12.58 7.99
C PRO A 121 -5.07 -11.56 9.13
N ALA A 122 -5.60 -10.38 8.81
CA ALA A 122 -5.79 -9.34 9.83
C ALA A 122 -6.84 -9.78 10.87
N PRO A 123 -6.47 -9.83 12.17
CA PRO A 123 -7.39 -10.21 13.23
C PRO A 123 -8.43 -9.10 13.48
N GLY A 124 -9.59 -9.47 14.02
CA GLY A 124 -10.57 -8.49 14.56
C GLY A 124 -11.42 -7.74 13.54
N LEU A 125 -11.34 -8.04 12.25
CA LEU A 125 -12.13 -7.37 11.19
C LEU A 125 -13.47 -8.07 10.88
N SER A 126 -14.31 -8.30 11.89
CA SER A 126 -15.58 -9.05 11.70
C SER A 126 -16.64 -8.26 10.91
N GLY A 127 -16.69 -6.94 11.08
CA GLY A 127 -17.57 -6.07 10.32
C GLY A 127 -17.19 -6.04 8.84
N LEU A 128 -15.89 -6.04 8.54
CA LEU A 128 -15.38 -6.13 7.17
C LEU A 128 -15.78 -7.46 6.50
N ARG A 129 -15.61 -8.59 7.19
CA ARG A 129 -16.04 -9.91 6.68
C ARG A 129 -17.55 -9.96 6.41
N THR A 130 -18.35 -9.40 7.31
CA THR A 130 -19.81 -9.29 7.12
C THR A 130 -20.14 -8.44 5.89
N TRP A 131 -19.41 -7.34 5.68
CA TRP A 131 -19.56 -6.50 4.48
C TRP A 131 -19.23 -7.28 3.21
N VAL A 132 -18.12 -8.03 3.19
CA VAL A 132 -17.69 -8.85 2.03
C VAL A 132 -18.78 -9.86 1.64
N VAL A 133 -19.34 -10.60 2.61
CA VAL A 133 -20.43 -11.56 2.36
C VAL A 133 -21.65 -10.86 1.77
N ARG A 134 -22.04 -9.70 2.31
CA ARG A 134 -23.18 -8.92 1.81
C ARG A 134 -22.94 -8.41 0.39
N GLU A 135 -21.74 -7.92 0.12
CA GLU A 135 -21.39 -7.38 -1.19
C GLU A 135 -21.39 -8.47 -2.26
N ALA A 136 -20.78 -9.63 -1.97
CA ALA A 136 -20.78 -10.80 -2.86
C ALA A 136 -22.20 -11.29 -3.19
N LYS A 137 -23.14 -11.20 -2.23
CA LYS A 137 -24.55 -11.57 -2.41
C LYS A 137 -25.33 -10.68 -3.39
N LYS A 138 -24.80 -9.52 -3.80
CA LYS A 138 -25.43 -8.68 -4.83
C LYS A 138 -25.40 -9.29 -6.23
N ARG A 139 -24.55 -10.29 -6.46
CA ARG A 139 -24.45 -11.06 -7.72
C ARG A 139 -24.24 -10.16 -8.95
N THR A 140 -23.47 -9.08 -8.79
CA THR A 140 -22.95 -8.29 -9.92
C THR A 140 -21.43 -8.46 -10.01
N ALA A 141 -20.86 -8.35 -11.20
CA ALA A 141 -19.42 -8.51 -11.41
C ALA A 141 -18.61 -7.54 -10.54
N ALA A 142 -18.93 -6.25 -10.56
CA ALA A 142 -18.22 -5.24 -9.75
C ALA A 142 -18.29 -5.51 -8.25
N ALA A 143 -19.46 -5.91 -7.72
CA ALA A 143 -19.62 -6.23 -6.30
C ALA A 143 -18.84 -7.48 -5.89
N ALA A 144 -18.82 -8.51 -6.74
CA ALA A 144 -18.07 -9.73 -6.48
C ALA A 144 -16.55 -9.49 -6.53
N LEU A 145 -16.07 -8.73 -7.52
CA LEU A 145 -14.64 -8.39 -7.66
C LEU A 145 -14.15 -7.52 -6.50
N VAL A 146 -14.91 -6.52 -6.06
CA VAL A 146 -14.52 -5.70 -4.90
C VAL A 146 -14.55 -6.49 -3.60
N ALA A 147 -15.51 -7.40 -3.43
CA ALA A 147 -15.57 -8.28 -2.26
C ALA A 147 -14.32 -9.17 -2.18
N ALA A 148 -13.94 -9.81 -3.29
CA ALA A 148 -12.72 -10.60 -3.37
C ALA A 148 -11.45 -9.76 -3.14
N GLY A 149 -11.40 -8.57 -3.73
CA GLY A 149 -10.30 -7.62 -3.56
C GLY A 149 -10.10 -7.18 -2.10
N VAL A 150 -11.18 -6.90 -1.39
CA VAL A 150 -11.16 -6.54 0.05
C VAL A 150 -10.74 -7.72 0.91
N ALA A 151 -11.27 -8.93 0.65
CA ALA A 151 -10.84 -10.14 1.36
C ALA A 151 -9.32 -10.38 1.18
N ARG A 152 -8.81 -10.21 -0.05
CA ARG A 152 -7.38 -10.28 -0.36
C ARG A 152 -6.57 -9.22 0.39
N ALA A 153 -7.05 -7.97 0.44
CA ALA A 153 -6.38 -6.88 1.15
C ALA A 153 -6.31 -7.13 2.67
N ALA A 154 -7.29 -7.86 3.23
CA ALA A 154 -7.29 -8.33 4.62
C ALA A 154 -6.40 -9.56 4.87
N GLY A 155 -5.75 -10.10 3.84
CA GLY A 155 -4.89 -11.29 3.92
C GLY A 155 -5.65 -12.62 3.82
N GLU A 156 -6.95 -12.61 3.52
CA GLU A 156 -7.78 -13.82 3.39
C GLU A 156 -7.71 -14.38 1.96
N LEU A 157 -6.53 -14.85 1.58
CA LEU A 157 -6.21 -15.23 0.19
C LEU A 157 -7.05 -16.41 -0.31
N ASP A 158 -7.34 -17.39 0.55
CA ASP A 158 -8.15 -18.55 0.15
C ASP A 158 -9.62 -18.17 -0.04
N TRP A 159 -10.16 -17.35 0.86
CA TRP A 159 -11.52 -16.84 0.70
C TRP A 159 -11.65 -15.92 -0.51
N ALA A 160 -10.64 -15.08 -0.78
CA ALA A 160 -10.59 -14.29 -2.02
C ALA A 160 -10.58 -15.18 -3.27
N ALA A 161 -9.90 -16.34 -3.22
CA ALA A 161 -9.90 -17.31 -4.32
C ALA A 161 -11.29 -17.91 -4.57
N GLU A 162 -12.00 -18.31 -3.51
CA GLU A 162 -13.37 -18.81 -3.57
C GLU A 162 -14.32 -17.76 -4.16
N LEU A 163 -14.25 -16.52 -3.66
CA LEU A 163 -15.06 -15.40 -4.16
C LEU A 163 -14.81 -15.12 -5.64
N LEU A 164 -13.55 -15.22 -6.11
CA LEU A 164 -13.23 -15.07 -7.53
C LEU A 164 -13.76 -16.24 -8.37
N ALA A 165 -13.71 -17.47 -7.87
CA ALA A 165 -14.29 -18.62 -8.56
C ALA A 165 -15.82 -18.44 -8.73
N ASP A 166 -16.51 -18.02 -7.67
CA ASP A 166 -17.95 -17.75 -7.70
C ASP A 166 -18.33 -16.57 -8.60
N ALA A 167 -17.43 -15.60 -8.77
CA ALA A 167 -17.62 -14.43 -9.61
C ALA A 167 -17.49 -14.73 -11.10
N GLU A 168 -16.85 -15.85 -11.49
CA GLU A 168 -16.45 -16.12 -12.87
C GLU A 168 -17.62 -15.97 -13.86
N ALA A 169 -18.75 -16.61 -13.56
CA ALA A 169 -19.92 -16.59 -14.42
C ALA A 169 -20.56 -15.20 -14.57
N LEU A 170 -20.26 -14.27 -13.67
CA LEU A 170 -20.74 -12.88 -13.71
C LEU A 170 -19.83 -11.99 -14.57
N CYS A 171 -18.56 -12.35 -14.72
CA CYS A 171 -17.52 -11.53 -15.34
C CYS A 171 -17.41 -11.80 -16.85
N THR A 172 -18.36 -11.27 -17.60
CA THR A 172 -18.41 -11.34 -19.08
C THR A 172 -17.97 -10.03 -19.74
N GLY A 173 -17.64 -10.05 -21.04
CA GLY A 173 -17.26 -8.84 -21.78
C GLY A 173 -16.06 -8.13 -21.15
N ASP A 174 -16.16 -6.82 -20.96
CA ASP A 174 -15.10 -6.00 -20.35
C ASP A 174 -14.77 -6.43 -18.91
N ASP A 175 -15.73 -6.99 -18.17
CA ASP A 175 -15.50 -7.47 -16.81
C ASP A 175 -14.67 -8.75 -16.76
N ARG A 176 -14.57 -9.51 -17.88
CA ARG A 176 -13.69 -10.69 -17.95
C ARG A 176 -12.22 -10.30 -17.78
N GLY A 177 -11.79 -9.21 -18.40
CA GLY A 177 -10.42 -8.70 -18.26
C GLY A 177 -10.11 -8.27 -16.82
N ARG A 178 -11.08 -7.66 -16.13
CA ARG A 178 -10.96 -7.28 -14.71
C ARG A 178 -10.84 -8.50 -13.81
N TRP A 179 -11.66 -9.52 -14.04
CA TRP A 179 -11.61 -10.76 -13.29
C TRP A 179 -10.26 -11.48 -13.44
N GLU A 180 -9.72 -11.57 -14.66
CA GLU A 180 -8.38 -12.14 -14.85
C GLU A 180 -7.28 -11.29 -14.20
N ASN A 181 -7.40 -9.96 -14.21
CA ASN A 181 -6.49 -9.08 -13.47
C ASN A 181 -6.54 -9.37 -11.95
N GLU A 182 -7.73 -9.63 -11.40
CA GLU A 182 -7.87 -10.01 -9.98
C GLU A 182 -7.24 -11.37 -9.67
N ARG A 183 -7.36 -12.35 -10.58
CA ARG A 183 -6.70 -13.66 -10.44
C ARG A 183 -5.18 -13.54 -10.47
N ALA A 184 -4.65 -12.73 -11.39
CA ALA A 184 -3.22 -12.44 -11.45
C ALA A 184 -2.72 -11.74 -10.17
N ALA A 185 -3.46 -10.76 -9.67
CA ALA A 185 -3.13 -10.11 -8.41
C ALA A 185 -3.26 -11.03 -7.19
N LEU A 186 -4.17 -12.02 -7.20
CA LEU A 186 -4.22 -13.07 -6.18
C LEU A 186 -2.99 -13.98 -6.24
N ALA A 187 -2.57 -14.43 -7.43
CA ALA A 187 -1.34 -15.21 -7.62
C ALA A 187 -0.12 -14.44 -7.10
N TRP A 188 -0.05 -13.13 -7.39
CA TRP A 188 1.00 -12.24 -6.89
C TRP A 188 1.06 -12.21 -5.36
N HIS A 189 -0.09 -12.03 -4.69
CA HIS A 189 -0.17 -12.01 -3.22
C HIS A 189 0.12 -13.36 -2.57
N ARG A 190 -0.08 -14.48 -3.29
CA ARG A 190 0.35 -15.82 -2.88
C ARG A 190 1.86 -16.05 -3.07
N GLY A 191 2.59 -15.09 -3.62
CA GLY A 191 4.02 -15.20 -3.90
C GLY A 191 4.35 -15.93 -5.21
N ASP A 192 3.34 -16.28 -6.02
CA ASP A 192 3.55 -16.84 -7.36
C ASP A 192 3.74 -15.72 -8.38
N ALA A 193 4.87 -15.02 -8.24
CA ALA A 193 5.18 -13.82 -9.02
C ALA A 193 5.34 -14.10 -10.52
N ALA A 194 5.82 -15.30 -10.89
CA ALA A 194 5.99 -15.70 -12.28
C ALA A 194 4.65 -15.99 -12.96
N ASP A 195 3.75 -16.75 -12.30
CA ASP A 195 2.40 -16.99 -12.82
C ASP A 195 1.61 -15.68 -12.93
N ALA A 196 1.72 -14.80 -11.93
CA ALA A 196 1.09 -13.48 -11.96
C ALA A 196 1.54 -12.64 -13.16
N LEU A 197 2.86 -12.57 -13.42
CA LEU A 197 3.38 -11.85 -14.59
C LEU A 197 2.86 -12.47 -15.89
N ALA A 198 2.93 -13.80 -16.05
CA ALA A 198 2.47 -14.48 -17.26
C ALA A 198 0.98 -14.20 -17.54
N ARG A 199 0.14 -14.19 -16.49
CA ARG A 199 -1.28 -13.80 -16.62
C ARG A 199 -1.45 -12.35 -17.04
N TRP A 200 -0.70 -11.42 -16.44
CA TRP A 200 -0.77 -10.02 -16.83
C TRP A 200 -0.27 -9.81 -18.27
N GLU A 201 0.78 -10.51 -18.71
CA GLU A 201 1.28 -10.47 -20.10
C GLU A 201 0.23 -10.98 -21.11
N ALA A 202 -0.58 -11.98 -20.73
CA ALA A 202 -1.64 -12.51 -21.58
C ALA A 202 -2.88 -11.60 -21.72
N LEU A 203 -3.05 -10.62 -20.82
CA LEU A 203 -4.22 -9.73 -20.84
C LEU A 203 -4.14 -8.65 -21.93
N PRO A 204 -5.28 -8.14 -22.41
CA PRO A 204 -5.29 -6.94 -23.23
C PRO A 204 -4.70 -5.73 -22.48
N ASP A 205 -4.17 -4.79 -23.25
CA ASP A 205 -3.59 -3.57 -22.72
C ASP A 205 -4.64 -2.68 -22.05
N ALA A 206 -4.44 -2.41 -20.76
CA ALA A 206 -5.21 -1.47 -19.96
C ALA A 206 -4.28 -0.76 -18.97
N PRO A 207 -4.63 0.43 -18.44
CA PRO A 207 -3.77 1.17 -17.51
C PRO A 207 -3.31 0.31 -16.31
N ALA A 208 -4.25 -0.39 -15.66
CA ALA A 208 -3.94 -1.28 -14.54
C ALA A 208 -3.03 -2.46 -14.93
N VAL A 209 -3.26 -3.06 -16.11
CA VAL A 209 -2.44 -4.17 -16.61
C VAL A 209 -1.01 -3.72 -16.91
N ARG A 210 -0.83 -2.55 -17.55
CA ARG A 210 0.50 -1.98 -17.80
C ARG A 210 1.23 -1.68 -16.50
N PHE A 211 0.54 -1.06 -15.54
CA PHE A 211 1.07 -0.82 -14.20
C PHE A 211 1.54 -2.13 -13.56
N ASN A 212 0.68 -3.16 -13.55
CA ASN A 212 0.96 -4.45 -12.91
C ASN A 212 2.13 -5.19 -13.56
N ARG A 213 2.21 -5.19 -14.91
CA ARG A 213 3.37 -5.76 -15.64
C ARG A 213 4.66 -5.06 -15.26
N GLY A 214 4.66 -3.72 -15.28
CA GLY A 214 5.84 -2.91 -14.95
C GLY A 214 6.32 -3.16 -13.51
N MET A 215 5.39 -3.18 -12.56
CA MET A 215 5.66 -3.53 -11.16
C MET A 215 6.22 -4.95 -11.04
N ALA A 216 5.58 -5.94 -11.67
CA ALA A 216 6.01 -7.33 -11.62
C ALA A 216 7.43 -7.51 -12.20
N LEU A 217 7.72 -6.91 -13.36
CA LEU A 217 9.04 -6.92 -13.97
C LEU A 217 10.10 -6.33 -13.03
N LEU A 218 9.82 -5.18 -12.39
CA LEU A 218 10.73 -4.56 -11.43
C LEU A 218 11.04 -5.50 -10.26
N PHE A 219 10.00 -6.04 -9.63
CA PHE A 219 10.16 -6.92 -8.46
C PHE A 219 10.64 -8.34 -8.82
N LEU A 220 10.72 -8.69 -10.11
CA LEU A 220 11.40 -9.88 -10.63
C LEU A 220 12.85 -9.61 -11.07
N GLY A 221 13.38 -8.40 -10.85
CA GLY A 221 14.75 -8.03 -11.20
C GLY A 221 14.94 -7.65 -12.67
N ARG A 222 13.86 -7.49 -13.44
CA ARG A 222 13.88 -7.08 -14.86
C ARG A 222 13.71 -5.56 -15.00
N ALA A 223 14.56 -4.80 -14.31
CA ALA A 223 14.42 -3.34 -14.16
C ALA A 223 14.42 -2.58 -15.51
N ALA A 224 15.30 -2.96 -16.44
CA ALA A 224 15.37 -2.33 -17.76
C ALA A 224 14.06 -2.44 -18.55
N GLU A 225 13.39 -3.61 -18.49
CA GLU A 225 12.09 -3.83 -19.13
C GLU A 225 10.97 -3.10 -18.37
N ALA A 226 11.01 -3.13 -17.04
CA ALA A 226 10.05 -2.45 -16.18
C ALA A 226 9.96 -0.95 -16.49
N LYS A 227 11.09 -0.28 -16.73
CA LYS A 227 11.14 1.16 -17.03
C LYS A 227 10.24 1.54 -18.21
N GLY A 228 10.34 0.81 -19.32
CA GLY A 228 9.55 1.08 -20.52
C GLY A 228 8.05 0.89 -20.26
N VAL A 229 7.70 -0.21 -19.60
CA VAL A 229 6.31 -0.56 -19.29
C VAL A 229 5.68 0.42 -18.29
N LEU A 230 6.41 0.82 -17.24
CA LEU A 230 5.94 1.79 -16.25
C LEU A 230 5.79 3.19 -16.85
N THR A 231 6.66 3.58 -17.78
CA THR A 231 6.51 4.85 -18.52
C THR A 231 5.18 4.87 -19.28
N ALA A 232 4.83 3.79 -19.98
CA ALA A 232 3.55 3.67 -20.67
C ALA A 232 2.35 3.63 -19.70
N ALA A 233 2.52 3.05 -18.51
CA ALA A 233 1.48 3.06 -17.47
C ALA A 233 1.22 4.48 -16.95
N ILE A 234 2.26 5.26 -16.64
CA ILE A 234 2.15 6.64 -16.17
C ILE A 234 1.37 7.51 -17.17
N SER A 235 1.67 7.40 -18.47
CA SER A 235 0.95 8.13 -19.52
C SER A 235 -0.53 7.76 -19.63
N ALA A 236 -0.92 6.56 -19.19
CA ALA A 236 -2.29 6.07 -19.27
C ALA A 236 -3.10 6.27 -17.97
N LEU A 237 -2.43 6.57 -16.86
CA LEU A 237 -3.07 6.77 -15.56
C LEU A 237 -3.49 8.23 -15.38
N PRO A 238 -4.66 8.50 -14.75
CA PRO A 238 -5.11 9.86 -14.48
C PRO A 238 -4.10 10.66 -13.66
N GLU A 239 -3.92 11.93 -14.01
CA GLU A 239 -3.13 12.87 -13.21
C GLU A 239 -3.73 13.04 -11.81
N GLY A 240 -2.87 13.14 -10.81
CA GLY A 240 -3.28 13.25 -9.40
C GLY A 240 -3.85 11.96 -8.79
N SER A 241 -3.85 10.83 -9.51
CA SER A 241 -4.17 9.53 -8.91
C SER A 241 -2.98 8.98 -8.15
N GLY A 242 -3.20 8.40 -6.96
CA GLY A 242 -2.12 7.79 -6.19
C GLY A 242 -1.46 6.62 -6.92
N TRP A 243 -2.19 5.97 -7.84
CA TRP A 243 -1.64 4.91 -8.70
C TRP A 243 -0.59 5.44 -9.68
N ARG A 244 -0.78 6.65 -10.20
CA ARG A 244 0.23 7.30 -11.04
C ARG A 244 1.47 7.64 -10.23
N ASP A 245 1.31 8.21 -9.05
CA ASP A 245 2.43 8.55 -8.16
C ASP A 245 3.25 7.29 -7.80
N LEU A 246 2.56 6.18 -7.52
CA LEU A 246 3.22 4.90 -7.27
C LEU A 246 3.93 4.35 -8.52
N ALA A 247 3.36 4.54 -9.70
CA ALA A 247 4.00 4.16 -10.96
C ALA A 247 5.29 4.98 -11.20
N GLU A 248 5.27 6.28 -10.88
CA GLU A 248 6.43 7.16 -10.96
C GLU A 248 7.53 6.74 -9.97
N LEU A 249 7.16 6.36 -8.74
CA LEU A 249 8.09 5.77 -7.78
C LEU A 249 8.74 4.50 -8.34
N TYR A 250 7.94 3.52 -8.79
CA TYR A 250 8.50 2.28 -9.34
C TYR A 250 9.35 2.50 -10.59
N ARG A 251 8.96 3.43 -11.47
CA ARG A 251 9.76 3.78 -12.66
C ARG A 251 11.11 4.35 -12.24
N THR A 252 11.13 5.20 -11.22
CA THR A 252 12.36 5.78 -10.66
C THR A 252 13.24 4.71 -10.03
N LEU A 253 12.67 3.73 -9.32
CA LEU A 253 13.43 2.58 -8.81
C LEU A 253 14.03 1.75 -9.96
N ALA A 254 13.26 1.52 -11.02
CA ALA A 254 13.76 0.83 -12.22
C ALA A 254 14.92 1.59 -12.90
N GLU A 255 14.98 2.92 -12.78
CA GLU A 255 16.08 3.74 -13.28
C GLU A 255 17.31 3.72 -12.37
N ILE A 256 17.12 3.66 -11.05
CA ILE A 256 18.22 3.63 -10.09
C ILE A 256 18.90 2.25 -10.05
N HIS A 257 18.13 1.18 -10.24
CA HIS A 257 18.59 -0.20 -10.04
C HIS A 257 18.71 -1.02 -11.33
N GLY A 258 18.40 -0.46 -12.50
CA GLY A 258 18.55 -1.09 -13.81
C GLY A 258 19.76 -0.58 -14.58
#